data_AF-A0A819LHQ8-F1
#
_entry.id   AF-A0A819LHQ8-F1
#
_cell.length_a   1.000
_cell.length_b   1.000
_cell.length_c   1.000
_cell.angle_alpha   90.00
_cell.angle_beta   90.00
_cell.angle_gamma   90.00
#
_symmetry.space_group_name_H-M   'P 1'
#
loop_
_entity.id
_entity.type
_entity.pdbx_description
1 polymer ?
#
loop_
_entity_poly.entity_id
_entity_poly.type
_entity_poly.pdbx_seq_one_letter_code
_entity_poly.pdbx_strand_id
1 'polypeptide(L)'
;MIKKEQRDPASLSGGERSISTFCFLLALWQSIYQPFRLLDEIDIYMDNEKRNSSLEILYQNTLYYSSSQHIIFTPQTVDSQFWTELNVPVFNMPTPKRSA
;
A
#
# COMPACT_ATOMS: atom_id res chain seq x y z
N MET A 1 20.56 14.51 -26.47
CA MET A 1 20.35 13.30 -25.62
C MET A 1 20.47 13.71 -24.17
N ILE A 2 19.37 13.71 -23.42
CA ILE A 2 19.39 13.99 -21.98
C ILE A 2 19.95 12.74 -21.30
N LYS A 3 21.11 12.83 -20.65
CA LYS A 3 21.65 11.76 -19.81
C LYS A 3 20.67 11.59 -18.64
N LYS A 4 19.92 10.49 -18.64
CA LYS A 4 19.08 10.12 -17.49
C LYS A 4 20.05 9.61 -16.41
N GLU A 5 20.36 10.43 -15.42
CA GLU A 5 21.16 9.99 -14.28
C GLU A 5 20.40 8.86 -13.58
N GLN A 6 21.03 7.68 -13.50
CA GLN A 6 20.53 6.60 -12.68
C GLN A 6 20.79 6.97 -11.22
N ARG A 7 19.73 7.36 -10.52
CA ARG A 7 19.77 7.69 -9.11
C ARG A 7 20.00 6.41 -8.31
N ASP A 8 21.01 6.39 -7.46
CA ASP A 8 21.29 5.24 -6.58
C ASP A 8 20.10 5.02 -5.61
N PRO A 9 19.50 3.82 -5.51
CA PRO A 9 18.46 3.51 -4.54
C PRO A 9 18.82 3.88 -3.08
N ALA A 10 20.12 3.86 -2.74
CA ALA A 10 20.61 4.29 -1.44
C ALA A 10 20.36 5.78 -1.17
N SER A 11 20.27 6.61 -2.21
CA SER A 11 20.03 8.06 -2.12
C SER A 11 18.56 8.47 -2.03
N LEU A 12 17.63 7.50 -2.07
CA LEU A 12 16.20 7.76 -1.91
C LEU A 12 15.85 8.09 -0.46
N SER A 13 14.92 9.03 -0.28
CA SER A 13 14.27 9.29 1.00
C SER A 13 13.49 8.07 1.50
N GLY A 14 13.17 8.02 2.80
CA GLY A 14 12.38 6.92 3.39
C GLY A 14 11.04 6.69 2.68
N GLY A 15 10.32 7.76 2.35
CA GLY A 15 9.05 7.69 1.61
C GLY A 15 9.23 7.24 0.16
N GLU A 16 10.23 7.76 -0.56
CA GLU A 16 10.53 7.30 -1.94
C GLU A 16 10.91 5.82 -1.99
N ARG A 17 11.70 5.36 -1.01
CA ARG A 17 12.06 3.94 -0.89
C ARG A 17 10.82 3.08 -0.65
N SER A 18 9.93 3.51 0.25
CA SER A 18 8.69 2.78 0.57
C SER A 18 7.76 2.69 -0.64
N ILE A 19 7.58 3.78 -1.40
CA ILE A 19 6.80 3.77 -2.66
C ILE A 19 7.45 2.85 -3.69
N SER A 20 8.76 2.93 -3.87
CA SER A 20 9.47 2.10 -4.85
C SER A 20 9.30 0.61 -4.55
N THR A 21 9.41 0.23 -3.27
CA THR A 21 9.16 -1.13 -2.80
C THR A 21 7.71 -1.55 -3.00
N PHE A 22 6.74 -0.69 -2.69
CA PHE A 22 5.32 -0.94 -2.92
C PHE A 22 5.01 -1.18 -4.41
N CYS A 23 5.48 -0.30 -5.30
CA CYS A 23 5.31 -0.47 -6.75
C CYS A 23 5.96 -1.74 -7.28
N PHE A 24 7.15 -2.08 -6.77
CA PHE A 24 7.83 -3.34 -7.13
C PHE A 24 7.03 -4.56 -6.69
N LEU A 25 6.45 -4.54 -5.48
CA LEU A 25 5.61 -5.62 -4.99
C LEU A 25 4.34 -5.80 -5.83
N LEU A 26 3.69 -4.70 -6.22
CA LEU A 26 2.54 -4.76 -7.13
C LEU A 26 2.92 -5.38 -8.49
N ALA A 27 4.08 -5.03 -9.05
CA ALA A 27 4.55 -5.61 -10.31
C ALA A 27 4.80 -7.13 -10.19
N LEU A 28 5.37 -7.58 -9.07
CA LEU A 28 5.55 -9.02 -8.80
C LEU A 28 4.21 -9.75 -8.71
N TRP A 29 3.22 -9.14 -8.05
CA TRP A 29 1.87 -9.68 -7.98
C TRP A 29 1.19 -9.84 -9.33
N GLN A 30 1.55 -9.05 -10.34
CA GLN A 30 1.04 -9.25 -11.71
C GLN A 30 1.56 -10.55 -12.34
N SER A 31 2.73 -11.01 -11.89
CA SER A 31 3.42 -12.17 -12.45
C SER A 31 3.13 -13.47 -11.71
N ILE A 32 2.45 -13.40 -10.56
CA ILE A 32 2.21 -14.55 -9.67
C ILE A 32 0.73 -14.65 -9.32
N TYR A 33 0.12 -15.80 -9.64
CA TYR A 33 -1.23 -16.11 -9.17
C TYR A 33 -1.23 -16.44 -7.68
N GLN A 34 -2.15 -15.83 -6.94
CA GLN A 34 -2.39 -16.11 -5.53
C GLN A 34 -3.86 -15.77 -5.20
N PRO A 35 -4.57 -16.60 -4.44
CA PRO A 35 -5.96 -16.34 -4.06
C PRO A 35 -6.10 -15.30 -2.94
N PHE A 36 -5.06 -15.09 -2.13
CA PHE A 36 -5.04 -14.10 -1.05
C PHE A 36 -3.77 -13.26 -1.12
N ARG A 37 -3.89 -11.97 -0.85
CA ARG A 37 -2.81 -10.98 -0.83
C ARG A 37 -2.88 -10.19 0.47
N LEU A 38 -1.81 -10.26 1.25
CA LEU A 38 -1.72 -9.58 2.55
C LEU A 38 -0.60 -8.54 2.50
N LEU A 39 -0.90 -7.34 2.99
CA LEU A 39 0.06 -6.24 3.12
C LEU A 39 -0.01 -5.70 4.53
N ASP A 40 1.15 -5.43 5.12
CA ASP A 40 1.28 -4.75 6.40
C ASP A 40 2.33 -3.64 6.27
N GLU A 41 2.18 -2.59 7.07
CA GLU A 41 3.07 -1.44 7.15
C GLU A 41 3.44 -0.79 5.80
N ILE A 42 2.61 -0.92 4.77
CA ILE A 42 2.96 -0.44 3.41
C ILE A 42 3.05 1.08 3.29
N ASP A 43 2.39 1.81 4.18
CA ASP A 43 2.37 3.26 4.24
C ASP A 43 3.35 3.82 5.29
N ILE A 44 4.18 2.97 5.87
CA ILE A 44 5.22 3.41 6.81
C ILE A 44 6.22 4.31 6.07
N TYR A 45 6.57 5.44 6.68
CA TYR A 45 7.42 6.50 6.12
C TYR A 45 6.85 7.30 4.93
N MET A 46 5.61 7.05 4.50
CA MET A 46 4.94 7.89 3.51
C MET A 46 4.29 9.11 4.18
N ASP A 47 4.34 10.27 3.52
CA ASP A 47 3.49 11.40 3.88
C ASP A 47 2.05 11.19 3.39
N ASN A 48 1.13 12.05 3.81
CA ASN A 48 -0.29 11.92 3.49
C ASN A 48 -0.57 11.92 1.98
N GLU A 49 0.14 12.74 1.21
CA GLU A 49 -0.06 12.84 -0.24
C GLU A 49 0.32 11.52 -0.93
N LYS A 50 1.53 11.03 -0.65
CA LYS A 50 2.04 9.77 -1.18
C LYS A 50 1.23 8.56 -0.73
N ARG A 51 0.79 8.56 0.52
CA ARG A 51 -0.06 7.51 1.08
C ARG A 51 -1.39 7.43 0.34
N ASN A 52 -2.06 8.56 0.13
CA ASN A 52 -3.33 8.59 -0.59
C ASN A 52 -3.17 8.10 -2.03
N SER A 53 -2.14 8.54 -2.74
CA SER A 53 -1.85 8.04 -4.09
C SER A 53 -1.54 6.54 -4.10
N SER A 54 -0.81 6.02 -3.10
CA SER A 54 -0.46 4.60 -3.02
C SER A 54 -1.68 3.73 -2.72
N LEU A 55 -2.59 4.18 -1.84
CA LEU A 55 -3.84 3.48 -1.56
C LEU A 55 -4.79 3.48 -2.75
N GLU A 56 -4.84 4.57 -3.53
CA GLU A 56 -5.59 4.61 -4.78
C GLU A 56 -5.03 3.59 -5.79
N ILE A 57 -3.70 3.57 -5.99
CA ILE A 57 -3.05 2.58 -6.86
C ILE A 57 -3.35 1.15 -6.39
N LEU A 58 -3.31 0.91 -5.08
CA LEU A 58 -3.64 -0.39 -4.49
C LEU A 58 -5.07 -0.80 -4.82
N TYR A 59 -6.03 0.09 -4.60
CA TYR A 59 -7.45 -0.14 -4.90
C TYR A 59 -7.68 -0.44 -6.38
N GLN A 60 -7.07 0.33 -7.29
CA GLN A 60 -7.16 0.04 -8.72
C GLN A 60 -6.55 -1.32 -9.08
N ASN A 61 -5.46 -1.71 -8.41
CA ASN A 61 -4.87 -3.04 -8.58
C ASN A 61 -5.81 -4.15 -8.11
N THR A 62 -6.54 -3.97 -7.01
CA THR A 62 -7.48 -4.98 -6.51
C THR A 62 -8.67 -5.17 -7.45
N LEU A 63 -9.17 -4.09 -8.05
CA LEU A 63 -10.23 -4.14 -9.06
C LEU A 63 -9.79 -4.90 -10.32
N TYR A 64 -8.55 -4.67 -10.76
CA TYR A 64 -7.99 -5.36 -11.92
C TYR A 64 -7.79 -6.87 -11.65
N TYR A 65 -7.37 -7.24 -10.44
CA TYR A 65 -7.16 -8.62 -10.01
C TYR A 65 -8.27 -9.15 -9.10
N SER A 66 -9.51 -9.10 -9.60
CA SER A 66 -10.73 -9.45 -8.85
C SER A 66 -10.84 -10.91 -8.41
N SER A 67 -9.99 -11.80 -8.94
CA SER A 67 -9.92 -13.21 -8.55
C SER A 67 -9.12 -13.47 -7.26
N SER A 68 -8.66 -12.42 -6.59
CA SER A 68 -7.87 -12.52 -5.36
C SER A 68 -8.39 -11.59 -4.26
N GLN A 69 -8.44 -12.09 -3.02
CA GLN A 69 -8.82 -11.29 -1.86
C GLN A 69 -7.60 -10.52 -1.34
N HIS A 70 -7.75 -9.22 -1.16
CA HIS A 70 -6.71 -8.34 -0.64
C HIS A 70 -7.06 -7.93 0.80
N ILE A 71 -6.11 -8.08 1.72
CA ILE A 71 -6.22 -7.70 3.12
C ILE A 71 -5.04 -6.80 3.45
N ILE A 72 -5.33 -5.59 3.93
CA ILE A 72 -4.32 -4.58 4.21
C ILE A 72 -4.40 -4.24 5.69
N PHE A 73 -3.25 -4.30 6.34
CA PHE A 73 -3.04 -3.83 7.69
C PHE A 73 -2.30 -2.49 7.60
N THR A 74 -2.84 -1.49 8.28
CA THR A 74 -2.17 -0.20 8.46
C THR A 74 -2.41 0.29 9.89
N PRO A 75 -1.37 0.81 10.57
CA PRO A 75 -1.55 1.49 11.85
C PRO A 75 -2.15 2.90 11.67
N GLN A 76 -2.22 3.39 10.43
CA GLN A 76 -2.73 4.72 10.12
C GLN A 76 -4.26 4.70 9.98
N THR A 77 -4.89 5.76 10.47
CA THR A 77 -6.33 5.94 10.27
C THR A 77 -6.63 6.17 8.78
N VAL A 78 -7.68 5.49 8.31
CA VAL A 78 -8.26 5.69 6.97
C VAL A 78 -9.65 6.31 7.10
N ASP A 79 -10.08 7.02 6.07
CA ASP A 79 -11.46 7.52 6.00
C ASP A 79 -12.41 6.35 5.76
N SER A 80 -12.99 5.83 6.85
CA SER A 80 -13.88 4.67 6.79
C SER A 80 -15.12 4.93 5.92
N GLN A 81 -15.61 6.17 5.84
CA GLN A 81 -16.79 6.47 5.05
C GLN A 81 -16.47 6.34 3.56
N PHE A 82 -15.38 6.96 3.11
CA PHE A 82 -14.90 6.86 1.72
C PHE A 82 -14.73 5.41 1.27
N TRP A 83 -14.04 4.58 2.07
CA TRP A 83 -13.82 3.16 1.73
C TRP A 83 -15.10 2.34 1.73
N THR A 84 -16.03 2.64 2.64
CA THR A 84 -17.33 1.95 2.68
C THR A 84 -18.17 2.27 1.44
N GLU A 85 -18.15 3.52 0.95
CA GLU A 85 -18.81 3.93 -0.30
C GLU A 85 -18.26 3.16 -1.52
N LEU A 86 -16.99 2.76 -1.48
CA LEU A 86 -16.34 1.89 -2.48
C LEU A 86 -16.59 0.39 -2.24
N ASN A 87 -17.47 0.01 -1.31
CA ASN A 87 -17.71 -1.37 -0.86
C ASN A 87 -16.46 -2.08 -0.32
N VAL A 88 -15.51 -1.33 0.23
CA VAL A 88 -14.31 -1.87 0.90
C VAL A 88 -14.55 -1.88 2.41
N PRO A 89 -14.66 -3.06 3.05
CA PRO A 89 -14.91 -3.12 4.48
C PRO A 89 -13.68 -2.67 5.28
N VAL A 90 -13.88 -1.73 6.20
CA VAL A 90 -12.84 -1.25 7.12
C VAL A 90 -13.10 -1.80 8.52
N PHE A 91 -12.13 -2.54 9.04
CA PHE A 91 -12.19 -3.13 10.38
C PHE A 91 -11.24 -2.40 11.32
N ASN A 92 -11.78 -1.63 12.26
CA ASN A 92 -10.99 -0.97 13.29
C ASN A 92 -10.67 -1.95 14.42
N MET A 93 -9.37 -2.12 14.71
CA MET A 93 -8.94 -2.96 15.83
C MET A 93 -9.14 -2.24 17.18
N PRO A 94 -9.49 -2.96 18.25
CA PRO A 94 -9.54 -2.39 19.59
C PRO A 94 -8.14 -1.96 20.04
N THR A 95 -8.07 -0.96 20.92
CA THR A 95 -6.79 -0.52 21.50
C THR A 95 -6.08 -1.71 22.17
N PRO A 96 -4.80 -1.99 21.82
CA PRO A 96 -4.10 -3.14 22.37
C PRO A 96 -3.89 -2.99 23.89
N LYS A 97 -4.19 -4.05 24.65
CA LYS A 97 -3.89 -4.10 26.08
C LYS A 97 -2.39 -4.25 26.26
N ARG A 98 -1.74 -3.21 26.80
CA ARG A 98 -0.33 -3.29 27.19
C ARG A 98 -0.28 -3.84 28.62
N SER A 99 0.40 -4.97 28.83
CA SER A 99 0.76 -5.39 30.19
C SER A 99 1.77 -4.38 30.73
N ALA A 100 1.45 -3.77 31.87
CA ALA A 100 2.37 -2.93 32.63
C ALA A 100 3.53 -3.75 33.19
#